data_AF-A0A839QTN4-F1
#
_entry.id   AF-A0A839QTN4-F1
#
_cell.length_a   1.000
_cell.length_b   1.000
_cell.length_c   1.000
_cell.angle_alpha   90.00
_cell.angle_beta   90.00
_cell.angle_gamma   90.00
#
_symmetry.space_group_name_H-M   'P 1'
#
loop_
_entity.id
_entity.type
_entity.pdbx_description
1 polymer ?
#
loop_
_entity_poly.entity_id
_entity_poly.type
_entity_poly.pdbx_seq_one_letter_code
_entity_poly.pdbx_strand_id
1 'polypeptide(L)'
;MVRRDDPATMAELQAFIDSLTVEVDGMPAIDDDARDRILGVTGVTAHGIVRPAGPIASLLIGYLVGTGRAASWQEAADTVRAAVRARMDEHPADDR
;
A
#
# COMPACT_ATOMS: atom_id res chain seq x y z
N MET A 1 -4.77 3.06 -27.00
CA MET A 1 -5.19 3.19 -25.60
C MET A 1 -4.94 1.85 -24.95
N VAL A 2 -3.91 1.75 -24.09
CA VAL A 2 -3.58 0.48 -23.42
C VAL A 2 -4.74 0.13 -22.50
N ARG A 3 -5.27 -1.09 -22.63
CA ARG A 3 -6.35 -1.56 -21.76
C ARG A 3 -5.73 -1.76 -20.38
N ARG A 4 -6.42 -1.27 -19.34
CA ARG A 4 -5.92 -1.24 -17.94
C ARG A 4 -5.46 -2.61 -17.42
N ASP A 5 -5.96 -3.68 -18.02
CA ASP A 5 -5.68 -5.08 -17.68
C ASP A 5 -5.21 -5.89 -18.89
N ASP A 6 -4.50 -5.27 -19.85
CA ASP A 6 -3.92 -6.01 -20.97
C ASP A 6 -2.87 -7.03 -20.48
N PRO A 7 -2.91 -8.30 -20.94
CA PRO A 7 -2.01 -9.35 -20.45
C PRO A 7 -0.52 -9.04 -20.60
N ALA A 8 -0.11 -8.35 -21.67
CA ALA A 8 1.29 -7.99 -21.87
C ALA A 8 1.73 -6.92 -20.86
N THR A 9 0.87 -5.94 -20.58
CA THR A 9 1.13 -4.92 -19.56
C THR A 9 1.26 -5.55 -18.16
N MET A 10 0.39 -6.51 -17.82
CA MET A 10 0.46 -7.20 -16.52
C MET A 10 1.72 -8.05 -16.38
N ALA A 11 2.17 -8.69 -17.47
CA ALA A 11 3.42 -9.44 -17.48
C ALA A 11 4.64 -8.53 -17.29
N GLU A 12 4.68 -7.36 -17.93
CA GLU A 12 5.74 -6.37 -17.74
C GLU A 12 5.79 -5.83 -16.30
N LEU A 13 4.63 -5.54 -15.70
CA LEU A 13 4.55 -5.09 -14.31
C LEU A 13 5.03 -6.16 -13.32
N GLN A 14 4.70 -7.43 -13.56
CA GLN A 14 5.20 -8.53 -12.73
C GLN A 14 6.72 -8.68 -12.86
N ALA A 15 7.25 -8.63 -14.08
CA ALA A 15 8.70 -8.69 -14.30
C ALA A 15 9.46 -7.54 -13.61
N PHE A 16 8.85 -6.35 -13.57
CA PHE A 16 9.39 -5.21 -12.82
C PHE A 16 9.35 -5.44 -11.29
N ILE A 17 8.28 -6.02 -10.75
CA ILE A 17 8.20 -6.38 -9.33
C ILE A 17 9.30 -7.38 -8.98
N ASP A 18 9.48 -8.40 -9.83
CA ASP A 18 10.50 -9.42 -9.64
C ASP A 18 11.91 -8.79 -9.64
N SER A 19 12.19 -7.83 -10.55
CA SER A 19 13.48 -7.15 -10.59
C SER A 19 13.77 -6.32 -9.32
N LEU A 20 12.74 -5.70 -8.73
CA LEU A 20 12.91 -4.96 -7.47
C LEU A 20 13.35 -5.88 -6.32
N THR A 21 12.88 -7.14 -6.29
CA THR A 21 13.31 -8.10 -5.26
C THR A 21 14.75 -8.56 -5.44
N VAL A 22 15.30 -8.49 -6.66
CA VAL A 22 16.70 -8.80 -6.96
C VAL A 22 17.63 -7.63 -6.60
N GLU A 23 17.18 -6.40 -6.86
CA GLU A 23 18.00 -5.19 -6.62
C GLU A 23 18.04 -4.75 -5.15
N VAL A 24 17.02 -5.11 -4.36
CA VAL A 24 16.98 -4.83 -2.92
C VAL A 24 17.58 -6.01 -2.16
N ASP A 25 18.87 -5.88 -1.78
CA ASP A 25 19.59 -6.91 -1.06
C ASP A 25 18.86 -7.34 0.23
N GLY A 26 18.69 -8.66 0.39
CA GLY A 26 17.96 -9.25 1.51
C GLY A 26 16.42 -9.22 1.43
N MET A 27 15.83 -8.76 0.32
CA MET A 27 14.39 -8.80 0.13
C MET A 27 13.92 -10.22 -0.21
N PRO A 28 12.94 -10.80 0.50
CA PRO A 28 12.35 -12.06 0.10
C PRO A 28 11.56 -11.90 -1.20
N ALA A 29 11.47 -12.98 -1.98
CA ALA A 29 10.56 -13.04 -3.12
C ALA A 29 9.12 -12.71 -2.67
N ILE A 30 8.44 -11.86 -3.43
CA ILE A 30 7.04 -11.50 -3.17
C ILE A 30 6.18 -12.56 -3.84
N ASP A 31 5.65 -13.50 -3.05
CA ASP A 31 4.68 -14.47 -3.52
C ASP A 31 3.29 -13.85 -3.76
N ASP A 32 2.38 -14.62 -4.37
CA ASP A 32 1.03 -14.16 -4.69
C ASP A 32 0.26 -13.68 -3.44
N ASP A 33 0.42 -14.37 -2.30
CA ASP A 33 -0.21 -14.02 -1.04
C ASP A 33 0.29 -12.67 -0.49
N ALA A 34 1.61 -12.44 -0.51
CA ALA A 34 2.22 -11.19 -0.12
C ALA A 34 1.81 -10.05 -1.06
N ARG A 35 1.80 -10.31 -2.38
CA ARG A 35 1.33 -9.36 -3.38
C ARG A 35 -0.11 -8.93 -3.11
N ASP A 36 -1.02 -9.88 -2.92
CA ASP A 36 -2.43 -9.60 -2.73
C ASP A 36 -2.68 -8.80 -1.44
N ARG A 37 -1.90 -9.07 -0.37
CA ARG A 37 -1.92 -8.26 0.86
C ARG A 37 -1.44 -6.82 0.62
N ILE A 38 -0.32 -6.65 -0.09
CA ILE A 38 0.24 -5.33 -0.44
C ILE A 38 -0.75 -4.53 -1.32
N LEU A 39 -1.35 -5.17 -2.31
CA LEU A 39 -2.35 -4.56 -3.19
C LEU A 39 -3.64 -4.24 -2.43
N GLY A 40 -4.05 -5.08 -1.49
CA GLY A 40 -5.17 -4.79 -0.58
C GLY A 40 -4.94 -3.51 0.21
N VAL A 41 -3.76 -3.35 0.80
CA VAL A 41 -3.34 -2.11 1.49
C VAL A 41 -3.33 -0.91 0.55
N THR A 42 -2.82 -1.10 -0.66
CA THR A 42 -2.78 -0.04 -1.68
C THR A 42 -4.18 0.35 -2.13
N GLY A 43 -5.13 -0.57 -2.25
CA GLY A 43 -6.52 -0.28 -2.59
C GLY A 43 -7.23 0.57 -1.53
N VAL A 44 -6.89 0.37 -0.26
CA VAL A 44 -7.37 1.18 0.88
C VAL A 44 -6.83 2.60 0.83
N THR A 45 -5.53 2.74 0.57
CA THR A 45 -4.85 4.04 0.61
C THR A 45 -5.07 4.84 -0.68
N ALA A 46 -5.14 4.19 -1.83
CA ALA A 46 -5.27 4.84 -3.14
C ALA A 46 -6.64 5.50 -3.39
N HIS A 47 -7.72 5.00 -2.77
CA HIS A 47 -9.06 5.57 -2.94
C HIS A 47 -9.47 6.50 -1.79
N GLY A 48 -8.89 6.34 -0.59
CA GLY A 48 -9.26 7.13 0.58
C GLY A 48 -8.28 8.24 0.96
N ILE A 49 -7.05 8.24 0.40
CA ILE A 49 -5.98 9.14 0.82
C ILE A 49 -5.30 9.75 -0.41
N VAL A 50 -5.39 11.08 -0.55
CA VAL A 50 -4.74 11.82 -1.64
C VAL A 50 -3.21 11.76 -1.55
N ARG A 51 -2.51 11.85 -2.68
CA ARG A 51 -1.04 11.92 -2.70
C ARG A 51 -0.58 13.20 -1.97
N PRO A 52 0.50 13.14 -1.17
CA PRO A 52 1.46 12.03 -1.00
C PRO A 52 1.12 11.05 0.13
N ALA A 53 -0.02 11.18 0.80
CA ALA A 53 -0.30 10.43 2.01
C ALA A 53 -0.62 8.94 1.76
N GLY A 54 -1.11 8.55 0.57
CA GLY A 54 -1.37 7.15 0.23
C GLY A 54 -0.14 6.22 0.29
N PRO A 55 0.97 6.56 -0.41
CA PRO A 55 2.22 5.81 -0.31
C PRO A 55 2.79 5.72 1.12
N ILE A 56 2.74 6.83 1.88
CA ILE A 56 3.25 6.85 3.26
C ILE A 56 2.37 5.99 4.18
N ALA A 57 1.04 6.04 4.03
CA ALA A 57 0.13 5.18 4.74
C ALA A 57 0.40 3.70 4.45
N SER A 58 0.68 3.35 3.20
CA SER A 58 1.01 1.98 2.80
C SER A 58 2.32 1.49 3.45
N LEU A 59 3.35 2.35 3.47
CA LEU A 59 4.61 2.06 4.17
C LEU A 59 4.39 1.82 5.67
N LEU A 60 3.60 2.67 6.33
CA LEU A 60 3.33 2.55 7.77
C LEU A 60 2.56 1.28 8.12
N ILE A 61 1.62 0.85 7.27
CA ILE A 61 0.89 -0.41 7.46
C ILE A 61 1.86 -1.59 7.42
N GLY A 62 2.73 -1.65 6.40
CA GLY A 62 3.77 -2.69 6.30
C GLY A 62 4.73 -2.67 7.50
N TYR A 63 5.12 -1.47 7.95
CA TYR A 63 5.98 -1.30 9.13
C TYR A 63 5.32 -1.85 10.41
N LEU A 64 4.05 -1.56 10.67
CA LEU A 64 3.34 -2.04 11.86
C LEU A 64 3.27 -3.57 11.90
N VAL A 65 2.98 -4.21 10.77
CA VAL A 65 2.94 -5.67 10.67
C VAL A 65 4.36 -6.25 10.82
N GLY A 66 5.33 -5.73 10.06
CA GLY A 66 6.71 -6.25 10.06
C GLY A 66 7.44 -6.10 11.41
N THR A 67 7.02 -5.14 12.24
CA THR A 67 7.57 -4.94 13.59
C THR A 67 6.76 -5.65 14.69
N GLY A 68 5.67 -6.34 14.35
CA GLY A 68 4.78 -6.99 15.32
C GLY A 68 3.94 -6.03 16.16
N ARG A 69 3.84 -4.75 15.75
CA ARG A 69 3.00 -3.73 16.41
C ARG A 69 1.52 -3.83 16.04
N ALA A 70 1.20 -4.62 15.03
CA ALA A 70 -0.17 -5.03 14.70
C ALA A 70 -0.20 -6.56 14.55
N ALA A 71 -1.23 -7.20 15.08
CA ALA A 71 -1.43 -8.64 14.98
C ALA A 71 -1.91 -9.07 13.57
N SER A 72 -2.38 -8.12 12.76
CA SER A 72 -2.81 -8.38 11.38
C SER A 72 -2.68 -7.15 10.47
N TRP A 73 -2.70 -7.41 9.15
CA TRP A 73 -2.78 -6.37 8.13
C TRP A 73 -4.04 -5.50 8.27
N GLN A 74 -5.17 -6.11 8.65
CA GLN A 74 -6.43 -5.42 8.84
C GLN A 74 -6.35 -4.43 10.00
N GLU A 75 -5.80 -4.86 11.14
CA GLU A 75 -5.58 -4.02 12.31
C GLU A 75 -4.63 -2.85 12.01
N ALA A 76 -3.52 -3.11 11.30
CA ALA A 76 -2.60 -2.06 10.87
C ALA A 76 -3.28 -1.03 9.95
N ALA A 77 -4.08 -1.49 8.99
CA ALA A 77 -4.84 -0.64 8.09
C ALA A 77 -5.87 0.22 8.84
N ASP A 78 -6.59 -0.36 9.80
CA ASP A 78 -7.58 0.36 10.61
C ASP A 78 -6.93 1.38 11.53
N THR A 79 -5.76 1.07 12.10
CA THR A 79 -4.95 2.01 12.89
C THR A 79 -4.55 3.24 12.07
N VAL A 80 -4.01 3.01 10.86
CA VAL A 80 -3.60 4.11 9.98
C VAL A 80 -4.80 4.92 9.47
N ARG A 81 -5.93 4.26 9.15
CA ARG A 81 -7.18 4.95 8.79
C ARG A 81 -7.70 5.83 9.91
N ALA A 82 -7.68 5.34 11.15
CA ALA A 82 -8.13 6.10 12.31
C ALA A 82 -7.27 7.35 12.52
N ALA A 83 -5.95 7.23 12.41
CA ALA A 83 -5.02 8.36 12.51
C ALA A 83 -5.26 9.40 11.40
N VAL A 84 -5.52 8.97 10.16
CA VAL A 84 -5.85 9.86 9.05
C VAL A 84 -7.17 10.60 9.30
N ARG A 85 -8.21 9.89 9.73
CA ARG A 85 -9.53 10.50 10.03
C ARG A 85 -9.44 11.52 11.15
N ALA A 86 -8.79 11.18 12.27
CA ALA A 86 -8.58 12.11 13.38
C ALA A 86 -7.91 13.41 12.94
N ARG A 87 -6.90 13.31 12.06
CA ARG A 87 -6.21 14.48 11.50
C ARG A 87 -7.12 15.35 10.62
N MET A 88 -8.03 14.74 9.85
CA MET A 88 -9.00 15.45 9.01
C MET A 88 -10.11 16.10 9.83
N ASP A 89 -10.54 15.46 10.91
CA ASP A 89 -11.55 16.03 11.82
C ASP A 89 -10.98 17.22 12.61
N GLU A 90 -9.68 17.19 12.96
CA GLU A 90 -8.96 18.31 13.60
C GLU A 90 -8.72 19.50 12.65
N HIS A 91 -8.68 19.26 11.35
CA HIS A 91 -8.46 20.27 10.31
C HIS A 91 -9.48 20.03 9.19
N PRO A 92 -10.78 20.35 9.42
CA PRO A 92 -11.78 20.26 8.38
C PRO A 92 -11.26 21.04 7.19
N ALA A 93 -11.38 20.47 5.99
CA ALA A 93 -10.90 21.11 4.77
C ALA A 93 -11.46 22.53 4.73
N ASP A 94 -10.56 23.51 4.76
CA ASP A 94 -10.88 24.93 4.60
C ASP A 94 -11.45 25.07 3.19
N ASP A 95 -12.78 25.18 3.07
CA ASP A 95 -13.49 25.44 1.82
C ASP A 95 -12.97 26.78 1.25
N ARG A 96 -11.94 26.70 0.39
CA ARG A 96 -11.45 27.81 -0.44
C ARG A 96 -11.56 27.48 -1.92
#